data_AF-A0A2V8S858-F1
#
_entry.id   AF-A0A2V8S858-F1
#
_cell.length_a   1.000
_cell.length_b   1.000
_cell.length_c   1.000
_cell.angle_alpha   90.00
_cell.angle_beta   90.00
_cell.angle_gamma   90.00
#
_symmetry.space_group_name_H-M   'P 1'
#
loop_
_entity.id
_entity.type
_entity.pdbx_description
1 polymer ?
#
loop_
_entity_poly.entity_id
_entity_poly.type
_entity_poly.pdbx_seq_one_letter_code
_entity_poly.pdbx_strand_id
1 'polypeptide(L)' 'MSPEVREAFRELCLGIAEEINASPQGVPAGPLYMAFATKGFSLEQFEAIMGALVATKKISKSGHQYFPAKQK' A
#
# COMPACT_ATOMS: atom_id res chain seq x y z
N MET A 1 -7.91 19.37 -1.86
CA MET A 1 -8.36 18.07 -2.42
C MET A 1 -9.87 18.03 -2.39
N SER A 2 -10.52 17.88 -3.55
CA SER A 2 -11.99 17.76 -3.65
C SER A 2 -12.48 16.44 -3.03
N PRO A 3 -13.77 16.33 -2.68
CA PRO A 3 -14.35 15.09 -2.13
C PRO A 3 -14.13 13.87 -3.04
N GLU A 4 -14.26 14.05 -4.35
CA GLU A 4 -14.09 12.97 -5.35
C GLU A 4 -12.66 12.40 -5.32
N VAL A 5 -11.65 13.28 -5.26
CA VAL A 5 -10.24 12.86 -5.19
C VAL A 5 -9.93 12.15 -3.86
N ARG A 6 -10.59 12.54 -2.76
CA ARG A 6 -10.42 11.86 -1.47
C ARG A 6 -10.99 10.44 -1.51
N GLU A 7 -12.15 10.25 -2.11
CA GLU A 7 -12.77 8.91 -2.18
C GLU A 7 -11.97 7.99 -3.10
N ALA A 8 -11.55 8.48 -4.28
CA ALA A 8 -10.69 7.70 -5.17
C ALA A 8 -9.36 7.30 -4.49
N PHE A 9 -8.76 8.20 -3.71
CA PHE A 9 -7.56 7.89 -2.94
C PHE A 9 -7.82 6.83 -1.85
N ARG A 10 -8.97 6.89 -1.21
CA ARG A 10 -9.38 5.90 -0.19
C ARG A 10 -9.58 4.52 -0.81
N GLU A 11 -10.27 4.44 -1.95
CA GLU A 11 -10.48 3.18 -2.68
C GLU A 11 -9.15 2.56 -3.12
N LEU A 12 -8.24 3.39 -3.66
CA LEU A 12 -6.89 2.95 -3.98
C LEU A 12 -6.18 2.34 -2.76
N CYS A 13 -6.16 3.06 -1.64
CA CYS A 13 -5.55 2.58 -0.40
C CYS A 13 -6.16 1.26 0.09
N LEU A 14 -7.49 1.12 0.00
CA LEU A 14 -8.19 -0.11 0.39
C LEU A 14 -7.81 -1.28 -0.51
N GLY A 15 -7.86 -1.11 -1.83
CA GLY A 15 -7.49 -2.16 -2.78
C GLY A 15 -6.05 -2.64 -2.59
N ILE A 16 -5.10 -1.73 -2.39
CA ILE A 16 -3.70 -2.09 -2.11
C ILE A 16 -3.60 -2.94 -0.84
N ALA A 17 -4.29 -2.54 0.23
CA ALA A 17 -4.26 -3.27 1.48
C ALA A 17 -4.92 -4.65 1.34
N GLU A 18 -6.02 -4.77 0.60
CA GLU A 18 -6.69 -6.05 0.34
C GLU A 18 -5.78 -7.03 -0.41
N GLU A 19 -5.12 -6.59 -1.48
CA GLU A 19 -4.17 -7.42 -2.24
C GLU A 19 -3.01 -7.92 -1.38
N ILE A 20 -2.47 -7.06 -0.51
CA ILE A 20 -1.39 -7.44 0.42
C ILE A 20 -1.91 -8.40 1.49
N ASN A 21 -3.12 -8.16 2.01
CA ASN A 21 -3.75 -9.04 2.99
C ASN A 21 -4.11 -10.42 2.41
N ALA A 22 -4.38 -10.50 1.11
CA ALA A 22 -4.60 -11.74 0.36
C ALA A 22 -3.30 -12.52 0.06
N SER A 23 -2.13 -11.97 0.43
CA SER A 23 -0.81 -12.58 0.21
C SER A 23 -0.12 -12.96 1.53
N PRO A 24 -0.37 -14.15 2.10
CA PRO A 24 0.17 -14.58 3.40
C PRO A 24 1.70 -14.56 3.50
N GLN A 25 2.39 -14.81 2.38
CA GLN A 25 3.84 -14.80 2.25
C GLN A 25 4.46 -13.40 2.22
N GLY A 26 3.62 -12.36 2.19
CA GLY A 26 4.03 -10.97 2.01
C GLY A 26 4.38 -10.62 0.57
N VAL A 27 4.32 -9.33 0.28
CA VAL A 27 4.56 -8.73 -1.03
C VAL A 27 5.87 -7.93 -0.98
N PRO A 28 6.83 -8.21 -1.88
CA PRO A 28 8.10 -7.48 -1.92
C PRO A 28 7.92 -6.04 -2.40
N ALA A 29 8.55 -5.10 -1.69
CA ALA A 29 8.40 -3.66 -1.89
C ALA A 29 8.94 -3.19 -3.25
N GLY A 30 10.03 -3.78 -3.75
CA GLY A 30 10.62 -3.41 -5.05
C GLY A 30 9.67 -3.67 -6.21
N PRO A 31 9.23 -4.92 -6.44
CA PRO A 31 8.23 -5.25 -7.46
C PRO A 31 6.92 -4.46 -7.30
N LEU A 32 6.47 -4.24 -6.07
CA LEU A 32 5.28 -3.43 -5.81
C LEU A 32 5.49 -1.97 -6.24
N TYR A 33 6.63 -1.36 -5.90
CA TYR A 33 6.98 -0.02 -6.37
C TYR A 33 7.05 0.03 -7.90
N MET A 34 7.63 -0.97 -8.57
CA MET A 34 7.68 -1.00 -10.03
C MET A 34 6.27 -0.98 -10.64
N ALA A 35 5.33 -1.74 -10.09
CA ALA A 35 3.93 -1.70 -10.54
C ALA A 35 3.32 -0.30 -10.40
N PHE A 36 3.57 0.41 -9.29
CA PHE A 36 3.13 1.79 -9.09
C PHE A 36 3.82 2.77 -10.05
N ALA A 37 5.11 2.60 -10.27
CA ALA A 37 5.88 3.43 -11.19
C ALA A 37 5.36 3.33 -12.63
N THR A 38 4.91 2.14 -13.08
CA THR A 38 4.24 2.00 -14.40
C THR A 38 2.94 2.79 -14.52
N LYS A 39 2.34 3.18 -13.39
CA LYS A 39 1.14 4.02 -13.31
C LYS A 39 1.46 5.50 -13.06
N GLY A 40 2.73 5.88 -13.09
CA GLY A 40 3.18 7.27 -12.95
C GLY A 40 3.38 7.74 -11.51
N PHE A 41 3.35 6.84 -10.52
CA PHE A 41 3.64 7.21 -9.13
C PHE A 41 5.15 7.35 -8.91
N SER A 42 5.55 8.41 -8.21
CA SER A 42 6.93 8.57 -7.75
C SER A 42 7.23 7.66 -6.56
N LEU A 43 8.52 7.46 -6.27
CA LEU A 43 8.95 6.73 -5.07
C LEU A 43 8.41 7.37 -3.80
N GLU A 44 8.45 8.70 -3.70
CA GLU A 44 7.94 9.43 -2.54
C GLU A 44 6.43 9.21 -2.34
N GLN A 45 5.65 9.23 -3.43
CA GLN A 45 4.21 8.96 -3.36
C GLN A 45 3.93 7.51 -2.92
N PHE A 46 4.69 6.56 -3.45
CA PHE A 46 4.62 5.16 -3.03
C PHE A 46 4.93 5.02 -1.53
N GLU A 47 6.05 5.58 -1.06
CA GLU A 47 6.45 5.51 0.34
C GLU A 47 5.42 6.17 1.27
N ALA A 48 4.82 7.30 0.85
CA ALA A 48 3.76 7.95 1.59
C ALA A 48 2.50 7.07 1.72
N ILE A 49 2.04 6.47 0.61
CA ILE A 49 0.87 5.57 0.61
C ILE A 49 1.13 4.36 1.49
N MET A 50 2.23 3.66 1.25
CA MET A 50 2.58 2.45 1.99
C MET A 50 2.85 2.74 3.47
N GLY A 51 3.50 3.87 3.77
CA GLY A 51 3.73 4.35 5.12
C GLY A 51 2.42 4.61 5.86
N ALA A 52 1.44 5.25 5.21
CA ALA A 52 0.11 5.48 5.77
C ALA A 52 -0.63 4.17 6.05
N LEU A 53 -0.56 3.18 5.15
CA LEU A 53 -1.18 1.87 5.35
C LEU A 53 -0.57 1.10 6.52
N VAL A 54 0.76 1.20 6.71
CA VAL A 54 1.46 0.62 7.87
C VAL A 54 1.08 1.36 9.16
N ALA A 55 1.10 2.69 9.15
CA ALA A 55 0.77 3.51 10.32
C ALA A 55 -0.68 3.29 10.80
N THR A 56 -1.61 3.08 9.86
CA THR A 56 -3.02 2.76 10.13
C THR A 56 -3.27 1.27 10.39
N LYS A 57 -2.21 0.44 10.44
CA LYS A 57 -2.26 -1.01 10.69
C LYS A 57 -3.11 -1.79 9.69
N LYS A 58 -3.30 -1.27 8.48
CA LYS A 58 -3.98 -1.95 7.37
C LYS A 58 -3.10 -3.03 6.74
N ILE A 59 -1.79 -2.87 6.87
CA ILE A 59 -0.74 -3.84 6.52
C ILE A 59 0.38 -3.74 7.56
N SER A 60 1.36 -4.62 7.49
CA SER A 60 2.61 -4.50 8.24
C SER A 60 3.83 -4.51 7.31
N LYS A 61 4.98 -3.98 7.77
CA LYS A 61 6.23 -3.96 7.00
C LYS A 61 7.33 -4.67 7.80
N SER A 62 8.10 -5.53 7.14
CA SER A 62 9.32 -6.14 7.69
C SER A 62 10.38 -6.19 6.60
N GLY A 63 11.52 -5.54 6.84
CA GLY A 63 12.56 -5.34 5.83
C GLY A 63 12.00 -4.72 4.55
N HIS A 64 12.22 -5.40 3.42
CA HIS A 64 11.75 -4.99 2.10
C HIS A 64 10.43 -5.67 1.68
N GLN A 65 9.61 -6.11 2.63
CA GLN A 65 8.33 -6.76 2.37
C GLN A 65 7.19 -6.14 3.17
N TYR A 66 6.01 -6.14 2.57
CA TYR A 66 4.74 -5.83 3.21
C TYR A 66 3.97 -7.12 3.47
N PHE A 67 3.35 -7.23 4.63
CA PHE A 67 2.61 -8.41 5.06
C PHE A 67 1.18 -8.03 5.40
N PRO A 68 0.26 -9.02 5.46
CA PRO A 68 -1.06 -8.81 6.00
C PRO A 68 -1.03 -8.09 7.35
N ALA A 69 -2.08 -7.33 7.65
CA ALA A 69 -2.30 -6.80 8.98
C ALA A 69 -2.30 -7.96 9.98
N LYS A 70 -1.47 -7.85 11.03
CA LYS A 70 -1.55 -8.78 12.14
C LYS A 70 -2.89 -8.53 12.84
N GLN A 71 -3.87 -9.42 12.63
CA GLN A 71 -5.07 -9.46 13.45
C GLN A 71 -4.60 -9.71 14.90
N LYS A 72 -4.71 -8.70 15.75
CA LYS A 72 -4.56 -8.84 17.20
C LYS A 72 -5.93 -9.05 17.79
#